data_AF-A0A4W6CDD1-F1
#
_entry.id   AF-A0A4W6CDD1-F1
#
_cell.length_a   1.000
_cell.length_b   1.000
_cell.length_c   1.000
_cell.angle_alpha   90.00
_cell.angle_beta   90.00
_cell.angle_gamma   90.00
#
_symmetry.space_group_name_H-M   'P 1'
#
loop_
_entity.id
_entity.type
_entity.pdbx_description
1 polymer ?
#
loop_
_entity_poly.entity_id
_entity_poly.type
_entity_poly.pdbx_seq_one_letter_code
_entity_poly.pdbx_strand_id
1 'polypeptide(L)'
;MTAPNNAGVTPQDLLNWMKRKETAQNMSRPSETDPEKEWLEKLFGECEDEFYETFGVYDDDDFLPVDDDEEDFGDWADRIRKEYFDKKHAEAQRLAAASSGWKKKKSKQEREQEEKSHKELYEKLQREHEEYLARAARKEEETRQGKKRRYDERCAATFSGGSSADNTKLSYSDIPWPAPRGTVQEMVDVMLHGVDRKDVPAFRKMLRKQQALWHPDKFAQRCETRLEEKDKQRILDTVTALSQELNRLAQSLRA
;
A
#
# COMPACT_ATOMS: atom_id res chain seq x y z
N MET A 1 64.04 -7.01 6.44
CA MET A 1 63.24 -6.82 7.66
C MET A 1 62.29 -8.00 7.77
N THR A 2 62.62 -8.99 8.59
CA THR A 2 61.78 -10.16 8.87
C THR A 2 61.33 -10.06 10.32
N ALA A 3 60.24 -9.36 10.56
CA ALA A 3 59.66 -9.30 11.88
C ALA A 3 59.01 -10.67 12.17
N PRO A 4 59.41 -11.37 13.25
CA PRO A 4 58.71 -12.57 13.66
C PRO A 4 57.27 -12.22 14.06
N ASN A 5 56.36 -13.17 13.87
CA ASN A 5 55.00 -13.01 14.39
C ASN A 5 55.02 -13.06 15.94
N ASN A 6 53.87 -12.83 16.58
CA ASN A 6 53.74 -12.81 18.04
C ASN A 6 54.17 -14.14 18.74
N ALA A 7 54.41 -15.21 17.97
CA ALA A 7 54.91 -16.50 18.44
C ALA A 7 56.40 -16.73 18.09
N GLY A 8 57.13 -15.72 17.60
CA GLY A 8 58.56 -15.82 17.30
C GLY A 8 58.90 -16.51 15.98
N VAL A 9 57.91 -16.98 15.21
CA VAL A 9 58.15 -17.78 13.99
C VAL A 9 58.26 -16.86 12.77
N THR A 10 59.28 -17.10 11.94
CA THR A 10 59.45 -16.36 10.70
C THR A 10 58.87 -17.14 9.51
N PRO A 11 58.43 -16.46 8.44
CA PRO A 11 57.95 -17.13 7.23
C PRO A 11 58.96 -18.12 6.61
N GLN A 12 60.26 -17.90 6.82
CA GLN A 12 61.32 -18.78 6.31
C GLN A 12 61.31 -20.16 6.99
N ASP A 13 60.95 -20.20 8.28
CA ASP A 13 60.93 -21.44 9.07
C ASP A 13 59.80 -22.37 8.60
N LEU A 14 58.64 -21.79 8.24
CA LEU A 14 57.50 -22.53 7.70
C LEU A 14 57.84 -23.21 6.36
N LEU A 15 58.54 -22.50 5.47
CA LEU A 15 58.92 -23.02 4.15
C LEU A 15 59.90 -24.20 4.26
N ASN A 16 60.82 -24.17 5.22
CA ASN A 16 61.78 -25.26 5.41
C ASN A 16 61.13 -26.54 5.96
N TRP A 17 60.06 -26.43 6.73
CA TRP A 17 59.32 -27.60 7.22
C TRP A 17 58.57 -28.34 6.11
N MET A 18 57.96 -27.63 5.16
CA MET A 18 57.30 -28.27 4.03
C MET A 18 58.30 -29.05 3.17
N LYS A 19 59.46 -28.45 2.88
CA LYS A 19 60.47 -29.04 1.98
C LYS A 19 61.08 -30.36 2.49
N ARG A 20 61.16 -30.56 3.81
CA ARG A 20 61.63 -31.81 4.42
C ARG A 20 60.60 -32.93 4.37
N LYS A 21 59.31 -32.58 4.32
CA LYS A 21 58.22 -33.56 4.32
C LYS A 21 58.06 -34.24 2.94
N GLU A 22 58.23 -33.47 1.86
CA GLU A 22 58.17 -33.99 0.48
C GLU A 22 59.33 -34.91 0.12
N THR A 23 60.53 -34.65 0.67
CA THR A 23 61.72 -35.45 0.34
C THR A 23 61.71 -36.84 1.00
N ALA A 24 60.99 -37.01 2.12
CA ALA A 24 60.90 -38.28 2.83
C ALA A 24 59.92 -39.28 2.20
N GLN A 25 58.93 -38.82 1.42
CA GLN A 25 57.89 -39.69 0.83
C GLN A 25 58.32 -40.34 -0.50
N ASN A 26 59.32 -39.80 -1.19
CA ASN A 26 59.70 -40.20 -2.56
C ASN A 26 60.69 -41.39 -2.67
N MET A 27 61.00 -42.12 -1.59
CA MET A 27 62.13 -43.08 -1.55
C MET A 27 61.81 -44.53 -1.12
N SER A 28 60.60 -45.05 -1.33
CA SER A 28 60.30 -46.48 -1.08
C SER A 28 59.81 -47.23 -2.32
N ARG A 29 60.47 -48.38 -2.57
CA ARG A 29 60.41 -49.33 -3.73
C ARG A 29 59.15 -50.24 -3.73
N PRO A 30 58.89 -50.99 -4.82
CA PRO A 30 57.56 -51.43 -5.25
C PRO A 30 57.06 -52.65 -4.46
N SER A 31 55.76 -52.66 -4.14
CA SER A 31 55.09 -53.76 -3.45
C SER A 31 54.10 -54.46 -4.39
N GLU A 32 54.05 -55.79 -4.26
CA GLU A 32 53.01 -56.70 -4.76
C GLU A 32 51.64 -56.03 -4.79
N THR A 33 50.89 -56.20 -5.89
CA THR A 33 49.57 -55.58 -6.03
C THR A 33 48.66 -56.07 -4.91
N ASP A 34 48.45 -55.16 -3.98
CA ASP A 34 47.56 -55.32 -2.85
C ASP A 34 46.13 -55.49 -3.40
N PRO A 35 45.41 -56.57 -3.08
CA PRO A 35 44.05 -56.77 -3.55
C PRO A 35 43.13 -55.63 -3.16
N GLU A 36 43.44 -54.91 -2.06
CA GLU A 36 42.70 -53.72 -1.64
C GLU A 36 42.97 -52.53 -2.58
N LYS A 37 44.20 -52.41 -3.11
CA LYS A 37 44.53 -51.42 -4.15
C LYS A 37 43.86 -51.72 -5.48
N GLU A 38 43.85 -52.99 -5.91
CA GLU A 38 43.14 -53.38 -7.14
C GLU A 38 41.63 -53.12 -7.01
N TRP A 39 41.06 -53.36 -5.83
CA TRP A 39 39.66 -53.02 -5.54
C TRP A 39 39.41 -51.52 -5.52
N LEU A 40 40.33 -50.74 -4.94
CA LEU A 40 40.24 -49.28 -4.93
C LEU A 40 40.39 -48.69 -6.34
N GLU A 41 41.31 -49.20 -7.16
CA GLU A 41 41.43 -48.81 -8.57
C GLU A 41 40.16 -49.14 -9.35
N LYS A 42 39.59 -50.33 -9.12
CA LYS A 42 38.35 -50.71 -9.77
C LYS A 42 37.18 -49.84 -9.34
N LEU A 43 37.05 -49.55 -8.04
CA LEU A 43 36.03 -48.67 -7.51
C LEU A 43 36.21 -47.24 -8.05
N PHE A 44 37.46 -46.78 -8.14
CA PHE A 44 37.78 -45.47 -8.70
C PHE A 44 37.44 -45.39 -10.18
N GLY A 45 37.72 -46.44 -10.97
CA GLY A 45 37.35 -46.53 -12.38
C GLY A 45 35.84 -46.49 -12.61
N GLU A 46 35.05 -47.21 -11.80
CA GLU A 46 33.58 -47.13 -11.88
C GLU A 46 33.06 -45.74 -11.50
N CYS A 47 33.67 -45.08 -10.49
CA CYS A 47 33.31 -43.70 -10.15
C CYS A 47 33.71 -42.69 -11.24
N GLU A 48 34.82 -42.91 -11.93
CA GLU A 48 35.30 -42.08 -13.03
C GLU A 48 34.41 -42.28 -14.27
N ASP A 49 34.01 -43.51 -14.59
CA ASP A 49 33.07 -43.81 -15.67
C ASP A 49 31.68 -43.19 -15.40
N GLU A 50 31.14 -43.31 -14.17
CA GLU A 50 29.89 -42.62 -13.80
C GLU A 50 30.03 -41.09 -13.87
N PHE A 51 31.20 -40.56 -13.51
CA PHE A 51 31.50 -39.14 -13.63
C PHE A 51 31.57 -38.70 -15.09
N TYR A 52 32.22 -39.45 -15.98
CA TYR A 52 32.28 -39.14 -17.41
C TYR A 52 30.93 -39.27 -18.10
N GLU A 53 30.13 -40.27 -17.72
CA GLU A 53 28.78 -40.49 -18.26
C GLU A 53 27.78 -39.43 -17.77
N THR A 54 27.90 -38.97 -16.51
CA THR A 54 26.96 -38.00 -15.91
C THR A 54 27.40 -36.55 -16.06
N PHE A 55 28.69 -36.26 -15.98
CA PHE A 55 29.26 -34.92 -15.90
C PHE A 55 30.39 -34.65 -16.92
N GLY A 56 31.07 -35.67 -17.44
CA GLY A 56 32.19 -35.50 -18.39
C GLY A 56 31.78 -35.19 -19.83
N VAL A 57 30.48 -35.22 -20.15
CA VAL A 57 29.92 -34.73 -21.43
C VAL A 57 30.26 -33.24 -21.67
N TYR A 58 30.67 -32.50 -20.64
CA TYR A 58 30.96 -31.07 -20.71
C TYR A 58 32.46 -30.71 -20.70
N ASP A 59 33.38 -31.68 -20.58
CA ASP A 59 34.80 -31.37 -20.29
C ASP A 59 35.72 -31.46 -21.53
N ASP A 60 35.35 -32.21 -22.57
CA ASP A 60 36.08 -32.26 -23.85
C ASP A 60 35.27 -31.58 -24.98
N ASP A 61 35.58 -30.31 -25.22
CA ASP A 61 35.38 -29.60 -26.50
C ASP A 61 33.95 -29.49 -27.08
N ASP A 62 32.95 -29.13 -26.25
CA ASP A 62 31.66 -28.61 -26.76
C ASP A 62 31.41 -27.15 -26.35
N PHE A 63 32.48 -26.34 -26.36
CA PHE A 63 32.31 -24.93 -26.72
C PHE A 63 31.92 -24.90 -28.20
N LEU A 64 30.63 -25.06 -28.46
CA LEU A 64 30.05 -24.65 -29.73
C LEU A 64 30.63 -23.26 -30.04
N PRO A 65 31.12 -23.01 -31.28
CA PRO A 65 31.35 -21.65 -31.72
C PRO A 65 30.10 -20.86 -31.32
N VAL A 66 30.26 -19.78 -30.57
CA VAL A 66 29.17 -18.82 -30.39
C VAL A 66 28.85 -18.38 -31.81
N ASP A 67 27.81 -18.98 -32.40
CA ASP A 67 27.26 -18.48 -33.63
C ASP A 67 26.86 -17.05 -33.27
N ASP A 68 27.55 -16.06 -33.85
CA ASP A 68 27.24 -14.62 -33.71
C ASP A 68 25.82 -14.28 -34.23
N ASP A 69 25.05 -15.31 -34.62
CA ASP A 69 23.70 -15.30 -35.15
C ASP A 69 22.64 -15.85 -34.15
N GLU A 70 22.99 -16.05 -32.87
CA GLU A 70 22.00 -16.38 -31.84
C GLU A 70 21.18 -15.12 -31.51
N GLU A 71 20.00 -15.03 -32.14
CA GLU A 71 19.00 -13.97 -31.94
C GLU A 71 18.91 -13.60 -30.45
N ASP A 72 19.42 -12.41 -30.09
CA ASP A 72 19.37 -11.93 -28.71
C ASP A 72 17.90 -11.84 -28.25
N PHE A 73 17.67 -11.93 -26.95
CA PHE A 73 16.33 -11.82 -26.39
C PHE A 73 15.62 -10.54 -26.85
N GLY A 74 16.37 -9.44 -27.04
CA GLY A 74 15.85 -8.20 -27.61
C GLY A 74 15.32 -8.37 -29.03
N ASP A 75 16.10 -9.02 -29.90
CA ASP A 75 15.75 -9.27 -31.30
C ASP A 75 14.54 -10.20 -31.42
N TRP A 76 14.50 -11.26 -30.59
CA TRP A 76 13.35 -12.15 -30.47
C TRP A 76 12.09 -11.38 -30.03
N ALA A 77 12.20 -10.55 -29.00
CA ALA A 77 11.08 -9.79 -28.46
C ALA A 77 10.53 -8.77 -29.48
N ASP A 78 11.42 -8.12 -30.22
CA ASP A 78 11.05 -7.17 -31.26
C ASP A 78 10.43 -7.85 -32.48
N ARG A 79 10.93 -9.03 -32.87
CA ARG A 79 10.32 -9.86 -33.91
C ARG A 79 8.91 -10.29 -33.51
N ILE A 80 8.71 -10.80 -32.29
CA ILE A 80 7.39 -11.22 -31.78
C ILE A 80 6.43 -10.03 -31.70
N ARG A 81 6.92 -8.87 -31.24
CA ARG A 81 6.12 -7.64 -31.18
C ARG A 81 5.67 -7.21 -32.58
N LYS A 82 6.59 -7.18 -33.54
CA LYS A 82 6.30 -6.82 -34.93
C LYS A 82 5.30 -7.78 -35.55
N GLU A 83 5.50 -9.09 -35.38
CA GLU A 83 4.58 -10.10 -35.89
C GLU A 83 3.18 -9.99 -35.26
N TYR A 84 3.09 -9.68 -33.96
CA TYR A 84 1.81 -9.42 -33.30
C TYR A 84 1.11 -8.19 -33.87
N PHE A 85 1.83 -7.08 -34.05
CA PHE A 85 1.28 -5.88 -34.68
C PHE A 85 0.85 -6.15 -36.12
N ASP A 86 1.65 -6.83 -36.92
CA ASP A 86 1.33 -7.17 -38.31
C ASP A 86 0.10 -8.07 -38.39
N LYS A 87 0.00 -9.09 -37.52
CA LYS A 87 -1.20 -9.94 -37.40
C LYS A 87 -2.43 -9.13 -37.00
N LYS A 88 -2.30 -8.23 -36.03
CA LYS A 88 -3.41 -7.37 -35.58
C LYS A 88 -3.82 -6.36 -36.66
N HIS A 89 -2.87 -5.79 -37.37
CA HIS A 89 -3.13 -4.88 -38.48
C HIS A 89 -3.76 -5.61 -39.67
N ALA A 90 -3.29 -6.81 -40.02
CA ALA A 90 -3.89 -7.63 -41.07
C ALA A 90 -5.31 -8.09 -40.69
N GLU A 91 -5.53 -8.49 -39.43
CA GLU A 91 -6.85 -8.83 -38.90
C GLU A 91 -7.79 -7.62 -38.94
N ALA A 92 -7.32 -6.45 -38.49
CA ALA A 92 -8.07 -5.20 -38.55
C ALA A 92 -8.39 -4.78 -39.99
N GLN A 93 -7.44 -4.92 -40.92
CA GLN A 93 -7.66 -4.66 -42.35
C GLN A 93 -8.66 -5.64 -42.94
N ARG A 94 -8.61 -6.93 -42.58
CA ARG A 94 -9.58 -7.94 -43.03
C ARG A 94 -10.98 -7.66 -42.50
N LEU A 95 -11.10 -7.28 -41.23
CA LEU A 95 -12.38 -6.86 -40.62
C LEU A 95 -12.89 -5.55 -41.23
N ALA A 96 -12.00 -4.59 -41.49
CA ALA A 96 -12.34 -3.35 -42.16
C ALA A 96 -12.82 -3.60 -43.60
N ALA A 97 -12.14 -4.45 -44.37
CA ALA A 97 -12.52 -4.87 -45.71
C ALA A 97 -13.87 -5.60 -45.71
N ALA A 98 -14.09 -6.54 -44.78
CA ALA A 98 -15.37 -7.22 -44.60
C ALA A 98 -16.50 -6.25 -44.22
N SER A 99 -16.20 -5.24 -43.40
CA SER A 99 -17.17 -4.20 -43.02
C SER A 99 -17.40 -3.15 -44.12
N SER A 100 -16.44 -2.95 -45.04
CA SER A 100 -16.51 -1.95 -46.11
C SER A 100 -17.57 -2.27 -47.17
N GLY A 101 -17.89 -3.56 -47.35
CA GLY A 101 -19.01 -4.03 -48.16
C GLY A 101 -20.37 -3.82 -47.47
N TRP A 102 -20.44 -4.00 -46.15
CA TRP A 102 -21.67 -3.85 -45.36
C TRP A 102 -22.03 -2.38 -45.08
N LYS A 103 -21.05 -1.47 -45.06
CA LYS A 103 -21.30 -0.02 -44.89
C LYS A 103 -21.93 0.65 -46.11
N LYS A 104 -22.05 -0.04 -47.26
CA LYS A 104 -22.84 0.44 -48.41
C LYS A 104 -24.31 0.06 -48.22
N LYS A 105 -25.10 1.05 -47.76
CA LYS A 105 -26.55 1.02 -47.50
C LYS A 105 -27.00 0.29 -46.24
N LYS A 106 -26.54 0.76 -45.08
CA LYS A 106 -27.45 0.78 -43.93
C LYS A 106 -28.63 1.69 -44.29
N SER A 107 -29.86 1.19 -44.18
CA SER A 107 -31.04 2.00 -44.47
C SER A 107 -31.02 3.24 -43.57
N LYS A 108 -31.46 4.40 -44.07
CA LYS A 108 -31.61 5.62 -43.25
C LYS A 108 -32.40 5.30 -41.97
N GLN A 109 -33.40 4.43 -42.08
CA GLN A 109 -34.23 3.95 -40.99
C GLN A 109 -33.47 3.12 -39.95
N GLU A 110 -32.51 2.28 -40.37
CA GLU A 110 -31.71 1.46 -39.46
C GLU A 110 -30.71 2.33 -38.68
N ARG A 111 -30.12 3.34 -39.34
CA ARG A 111 -29.23 4.31 -38.68
C ARG A 111 -29.99 5.19 -37.68
N GLU A 112 -31.17 5.67 -38.05
CA GLU A 112 -32.05 6.42 -37.13
C GLU A 112 -32.50 5.57 -35.92
N GLN A 113 -32.74 4.26 -36.12
CA GLN A 113 -33.10 3.35 -35.04
C GLN A 113 -31.91 3.07 -34.10
N GLU A 114 -30.70 2.93 -34.65
CA GLU A 114 -29.48 2.79 -33.84
C GLU A 114 -29.17 4.05 -33.05
N GLU A 115 -29.28 5.23 -33.66
CA GLU A 115 -29.09 6.51 -32.98
C GLU A 115 -30.10 6.70 -31.84
N LYS A 116 -31.36 6.31 -32.04
CA LYS A 116 -32.39 6.29 -30.99
C LYS A 116 -32.01 5.32 -29.87
N SER A 117 -31.63 4.09 -30.21
CA SER A 117 -31.23 3.10 -29.20
C SER A 117 -29.99 3.52 -28.40
N HIS A 118 -29.02 4.15 -29.06
CA HIS A 118 -27.82 4.66 -28.43
C HIS A 118 -28.13 5.86 -27.54
N LYS A 119 -29.03 6.74 -27.99
CA LYS A 119 -29.52 7.86 -27.19
C LYS A 119 -30.28 7.38 -25.95
N GLU A 120 -31.18 6.42 -26.10
CA GLU A 120 -31.93 5.80 -25.00
C GLU A 120 -30.98 5.12 -24.00
N LEU A 121 -29.97 4.40 -24.49
CA LEU A 121 -28.95 3.79 -23.65
C LEU A 121 -28.16 4.84 -22.87
N TYR A 122 -27.75 5.92 -23.55
CA TYR A 122 -27.01 7.02 -22.93
C TYR A 122 -27.84 7.72 -21.86
N GLU A 123 -29.11 8.03 -22.15
CA GLU A 123 -30.05 8.62 -21.19
C GLU A 123 -30.30 7.70 -19.99
N LYS A 124 -30.42 6.38 -20.23
CA LYS A 124 -30.55 5.40 -19.15
C LYS A 124 -29.30 5.37 -18.27
N LEU A 125 -28.11 5.35 -18.89
CA LEU A 125 -26.84 5.33 -18.17
C LEU A 125 -26.63 6.61 -17.35
N GLN A 126 -26.97 7.76 -17.92
CA GLN A 126 -26.92 9.04 -17.21
C GLN A 126 -27.87 9.04 -16.00
N ARG A 127 -29.11 8.56 -16.18
CA ARG A 127 -30.08 8.46 -15.09
C ARG A 127 -29.61 7.53 -13.97
N GLU A 128 -29.01 6.39 -14.31
CA GLU A 128 -28.42 5.47 -13.33
C GLU A 128 -27.25 6.10 -12.58
N HIS A 129 -26.40 6.87 -13.27
CA HIS A 129 -25.31 7.60 -12.65
C HIS A 129 -25.81 8.68 -11.69
N GLU A 130 -26.79 9.48 -12.13
CA GLU A 130 -27.45 10.48 -11.30
C GLU A 130 -28.11 9.85 -10.06
N GLU A 131 -28.79 8.71 -10.23
CA GLU A 131 -29.39 7.99 -9.10
C GLU A 131 -28.31 7.43 -8.15
N TYR A 132 -27.20 6.92 -8.69
CA TYR A 132 -26.08 6.45 -7.89
C TYR A 132 -25.49 7.59 -7.05
N LEU A 133 -25.23 8.74 -7.66
CA LEU A 133 -24.74 9.93 -6.95
C LEU A 133 -25.75 10.42 -5.91
N ALA A 134 -27.04 10.47 -6.24
CA ALA A 134 -28.08 10.86 -5.31
C ALA A 134 -28.18 9.89 -4.11
N ARG A 135 -28.07 8.59 -4.36
CA ARG A 135 -28.10 7.55 -3.31
C ARG A 135 -26.86 7.61 -2.43
N ALA A 136 -25.69 7.86 -3.02
CA ALA A 136 -24.44 8.08 -2.28
C ALA A 136 -24.54 9.34 -1.40
N ALA A 137 -24.98 10.46 -1.95
CA ALA A 137 -25.18 11.71 -1.21
C ALA A 137 -26.18 11.56 -0.06
N ARG A 138 -27.31 10.87 -0.29
CA ARG A 138 -28.30 10.59 0.76
C ARG A 138 -27.71 9.76 1.90
N LYS A 139 -26.95 8.73 1.57
CA LYS A 139 -26.29 7.87 2.58
C LYS A 139 -25.24 8.66 3.36
N GLU A 140 -24.43 9.46 2.68
CA GLU A 140 -23.45 10.32 3.33
C GLU A 140 -24.12 11.32 4.28
N GLU A 141 -25.19 11.99 3.83
CA GLU A 141 -25.95 12.93 4.64
C GLU A 141 -26.57 12.25 5.86
N GLU A 142 -27.17 11.07 5.71
CA GLU A 142 -27.70 10.28 6.82
C GLU A 142 -26.60 9.95 7.84
N THR A 143 -25.41 9.54 7.39
CA THR A 143 -24.30 9.27 8.31
C THR A 143 -23.83 10.54 9.04
N ARG A 144 -23.82 11.69 8.37
CA ARG A 144 -23.39 12.96 8.98
C ARG A 144 -24.43 13.48 9.97
N GLN A 145 -25.72 13.36 9.65
CA GLN A 145 -26.81 13.62 10.60
C GLN A 145 -26.77 12.67 11.79
N GLY A 146 -26.52 11.38 11.56
CA GLY A 146 -26.38 10.38 12.63
C GLY A 146 -25.24 10.71 13.59
N LYS A 147 -24.09 11.16 13.07
CA LYS A 147 -22.96 11.64 13.89
C LYS A 147 -23.38 12.84 14.75
N LYS A 148 -24.08 13.82 14.17
CA LYS A 148 -24.58 14.99 14.90
C LYS A 148 -25.58 14.61 15.99
N ARG A 149 -26.56 13.74 15.71
CA ARG A 149 -27.53 13.28 16.71
C ARG A 149 -26.85 12.59 17.89
N ARG A 150 -25.92 11.68 17.62
CA ARG A 150 -25.12 11.00 18.66
C ARG A 150 -24.31 12.01 19.48
N TYR A 151 -23.73 13.02 18.83
CA TYR A 151 -23.02 14.09 19.51
C TYR A 151 -23.94 14.89 20.45
N ASP A 152 -25.10 15.33 19.96
CA ASP A 152 -26.08 16.09 20.75
C ASP A 152 -26.62 15.27 21.92
N GLU A 153 -26.93 13.99 21.72
CA GLU A 153 -27.35 13.04 22.76
C GLU A 153 -26.28 12.86 23.83
N ARG A 154 -25.01 12.64 23.44
CA ARG A 154 -23.90 12.51 24.39
C ARG A 154 -23.64 13.80 25.15
N CYS A 155 -23.74 14.95 24.50
CA CYS A 155 -23.66 16.25 25.18
C CYS A 155 -24.78 16.39 26.22
N ALA A 156 -26.02 16.02 25.89
CA ALA A 156 -27.12 16.05 26.85
C ALA A 156 -26.89 15.09 28.02
N ALA A 157 -26.43 13.86 27.76
CA ALA A 157 -26.15 12.88 28.80
C ALA A 157 -25.01 13.31 29.75
N THR A 158 -23.94 13.89 29.21
CA THR A 158 -22.73 14.24 29.98
C THR A 158 -22.82 15.60 30.68
N PHE A 159 -23.45 16.59 30.05
CA PHE A 159 -23.52 17.96 30.56
C PHE A 159 -24.86 18.33 31.21
N SER A 160 -25.97 17.66 30.86
CA SER A 160 -27.30 17.93 31.43
C SER A 160 -27.76 16.90 32.47
N GLY A 161 -27.11 15.72 32.53
CA GLY A 161 -27.34 14.73 33.56
C GLY A 161 -26.78 15.17 34.90
N GLY A 162 -27.62 15.77 35.74
CA GLY A 162 -27.23 16.19 37.09
C GLY A 162 -26.78 15.02 37.97
N SER A 163 -25.62 15.19 38.62
CA SER A 163 -25.16 14.58 39.88
C SER A 163 -25.20 13.06 40.12
N SER A 164 -25.67 12.19 39.23
CA SER A 164 -25.70 10.74 39.53
C SER A 164 -24.39 10.00 39.20
N ALA A 165 -23.39 10.70 38.64
CA ALA A 165 -22.10 10.14 38.23
C ALA A 165 -20.90 10.84 38.89
N ASP A 166 -21.07 11.31 40.13
CA ASP A 166 -20.09 12.12 40.86
C ASP A 166 -18.82 11.38 41.31
N ASN A 167 -18.69 10.07 41.02
CA ASN A 167 -17.53 9.28 41.46
C ASN A 167 -16.68 8.67 40.34
N THR A 168 -17.04 8.89 39.06
CA THR A 168 -16.27 8.38 37.93
C THR A 168 -15.47 9.50 37.30
N LYS A 169 -14.13 9.37 37.33
CA LYS A 169 -13.22 10.29 36.62
C LYS A 169 -13.46 10.16 35.11
N LEU A 170 -13.63 11.29 34.43
CA LEU A 170 -13.81 11.41 33.00
C LEU A 170 -12.43 11.43 32.32
N SER A 171 -12.17 10.40 31.53
CA SER A 171 -11.02 10.35 30.61
C SER A 171 -11.32 11.13 29.34
N TYR A 172 -10.33 11.27 28.46
CA TYR A 172 -10.53 11.89 27.15
C TYR A 172 -11.63 11.20 26.34
N SER A 173 -11.82 9.88 26.48
CA SER A 173 -12.82 9.13 25.72
C SER A 173 -14.25 9.37 26.19
N ASP A 174 -14.43 9.82 27.43
CA ASP A 174 -15.74 10.03 28.06
C ASP A 174 -16.33 11.41 27.73
N ILE A 175 -15.48 12.35 27.29
CA ILE A 175 -15.92 13.66 26.82
C ILE A 175 -16.66 13.50 25.47
N PRO A 176 -17.83 14.15 25.28
CA PRO A 176 -18.66 13.96 24.10
C PRO A 176 -18.11 14.70 22.86
N TRP A 177 -16.93 14.32 22.39
CA TRP A 177 -16.32 14.91 21.20
C TRP A 177 -17.19 14.64 19.95
N PRO A 178 -17.46 15.65 19.10
CA PRO A 178 -18.20 15.44 17.85
C PRO A 178 -17.47 14.49 16.89
N ALA A 179 -16.13 14.52 16.91
CA ALA A 179 -15.26 13.63 16.14
C ALA A 179 -14.09 13.15 17.03
N PRO A 180 -14.23 12.05 17.79
CA PRO A 180 -13.24 11.64 18.81
C PRO A 180 -11.83 11.36 18.29
N ARG A 181 -11.70 11.02 17.00
CA ARG A 181 -10.43 10.76 16.30
C ARG A 181 -10.12 11.79 15.21
N GLY A 182 -10.96 12.83 15.12
CA GLY A 182 -10.91 13.81 14.06
C GLY A 182 -10.13 15.07 14.45
N THR A 183 -9.97 15.96 13.48
CA THR A 183 -9.39 17.29 13.71
C THR A 183 -10.42 18.23 14.36
N VAL A 184 -9.94 19.35 14.90
CA VAL A 184 -10.80 20.43 15.44
C VAL A 184 -11.79 20.94 14.38
N GLN A 185 -11.35 21.01 13.11
CA GLN A 185 -12.21 21.42 11.99
C GLN A 185 -13.34 20.41 11.76
N GLU A 186 -13.03 19.10 11.73
CA GLU A 186 -14.04 18.05 11.57
C GLU A 186 -15.04 18.05 12.74
N MET A 187 -14.58 18.34 13.95
CA MET A 187 -15.45 18.49 15.12
C MET A 187 -16.44 19.64 14.92
N VAL A 188 -15.96 20.80 14.48
CA VAL A 188 -16.80 21.98 14.20
C VAL A 188 -17.80 21.69 13.07
N ASP A 189 -17.37 20.98 12.02
CA ASP A 189 -18.24 20.60 10.91
C ASP A 189 -19.38 19.68 11.36
N VAL A 190 -19.12 18.73 12.27
CA VAL A 190 -20.17 17.89 12.88
C VAL A 190 -21.12 18.72 13.77
N MET A 191 -20.59 19.63 14.59
CA MET A 191 -21.40 20.48 15.47
C MET A 191 -22.38 21.38 14.68
N LEU A 192 -21.92 21.93 13.56
CA LEU A 192 -22.67 22.88 12.74
C LEU A 192 -23.40 22.23 11.56
N HIS A 193 -23.33 20.91 11.42
CA HIS A 193 -23.99 20.18 10.34
C HIS A 193 -25.51 20.38 10.36
N GLY A 194 -26.11 20.50 9.18
CA GLY A 194 -27.55 20.71 9.01
C GLY A 194 -28.06 22.12 9.34
N VAL A 195 -27.19 23.08 9.65
CA VAL A 195 -27.56 24.50 9.75
C VAL A 195 -27.06 25.23 8.51
N ASP A 196 -27.98 25.82 7.75
CA ASP A 196 -27.62 26.57 6.55
C ASP A 196 -26.83 27.83 6.94
N ARG A 197 -25.68 28.02 6.31
CA ARG A 197 -24.87 29.24 6.47
C ARG A 197 -25.58 30.47 5.92
N LYS A 198 -26.52 30.29 4.98
CA LYS A 198 -27.35 31.37 4.43
C LYS A 198 -28.41 31.84 5.42
N ASP A 199 -28.88 30.97 6.32
CA ASP A 199 -29.73 31.34 7.44
C ASP A 199 -28.89 31.87 8.60
N VAL A 200 -28.39 33.10 8.42
CA VAL A 200 -27.53 33.81 9.38
C VAL A 200 -28.09 33.81 10.82
N PRO A 201 -29.39 34.11 11.08
CA PRO A 201 -29.90 34.11 12.45
C PRO A 201 -29.93 32.71 13.08
N ALA A 202 -30.32 31.65 12.36
CA ALA A 202 -30.28 30.29 12.88
C ALA A 202 -28.83 29.80 13.10
N PHE A 203 -27.94 30.10 12.15
CA PHE A 203 -26.51 29.78 12.24
C PHE A 203 -25.87 30.45 13.45
N ARG A 204 -26.12 31.75 13.65
CA ARG A 204 -25.60 32.49 14.80
C ARG A 204 -26.17 32.00 16.13
N LYS A 205 -27.44 31.59 16.16
CA LYS A 205 -28.06 30.99 17.37
C LYS A 205 -27.38 29.65 17.72
N MET A 206 -27.17 28.78 16.74
CA MET A 206 -26.48 27.50 16.96
C MET A 206 -25.03 27.72 17.39
N LEU A 207 -24.31 28.63 16.71
CA LEU A 207 -22.92 28.93 17.01
C LEU A 207 -22.75 29.43 18.45
N ARG A 208 -23.61 30.34 18.92
CA ARG A 208 -23.60 30.80 20.33
C ARG A 208 -23.84 29.67 21.32
N LYS A 209 -24.75 28.73 21.00
CA LYS A 209 -25.00 27.55 21.85
C LYS A 209 -23.75 26.70 21.99
N GLN A 210 -23.05 26.43 20.89
CA GLN A 210 -21.81 25.65 20.90
C GLN A 210 -20.66 26.41 21.59
N GLN A 211 -20.53 27.73 21.35
CA GLN A 211 -19.55 28.57 22.04
C GLN A 211 -19.73 28.56 23.57
N ALA A 212 -20.97 28.64 24.05
CA ALA A 212 -21.25 28.59 25.48
C ALA A 212 -21.00 27.20 26.09
N LEU A 213 -21.19 26.13 25.31
CA LEU A 213 -20.95 24.75 25.74
C LEU A 213 -19.45 24.43 25.84
N TRP A 214 -18.67 24.88 24.85
CA TRP A 214 -17.24 24.60 24.69
C TRP A 214 -16.35 25.78 25.07
N HIS A 215 -16.85 26.73 25.85
CA HIS A 215 -16.00 27.79 26.40
C HIS A 215 -15.05 27.20 27.44
N PRO A 216 -13.72 27.41 27.36
CA PRO A 216 -12.74 26.73 28.22
C PRO A 216 -13.03 26.93 29.71
N ASP A 217 -13.37 28.16 30.11
CA ASP A 217 -13.73 28.49 31.50
C ASP A 217 -15.03 27.79 31.97
N LYS A 218 -16.09 27.80 31.15
CA LYS A 218 -17.37 27.15 31.50
C LYS A 218 -17.25 25.63 31.51
N PHE A 219 -16.42 25.08 30.64
CA PHE A 219 -16.13 23.66 30.59
C PHE A 219 -15.33 23.24 31.83
N ALA A 220 -14.26 23.97 32.17
CA ALA A 220 -13.49 23.73 33.39
C ALA A 220 -14.38 23.80 34.63
N GLN A 221 -15.20 24.85 34.76
CA GLN A 221 -16.13 24.97 35.89
C GLN A 221 -17.08 23.76 36.08
N ARG A 222 -17.47 23.09 34.99
CA ARG A 222 -18.40 21.95 35.02
C ARG A 222 -17.72 20.59 35.16
N CYS A 223 -16.57 20.43 34.53
CA CYS A 223 -15.94 19.12 34.34
C CYS A 223 -14.62 18.98 35.10
N GLU A 224 -13.93 20.06 35.48
CA GLU A 224 -12.57 20.03 36.03
C GLU A 224 -12.44 19.12 37.25
N THR A 225 -13.40 19.14 38.17
CA THR A 225 -13.40 18.29 39.37
C THR A 225 -13.59 16.80 39.06
N ARG A 226 -14.07 16.48 37.86
CA ARG A 226 -14.33 15.12 37.37
C ARG A 226 -13.30 14.65 36.35
N LEU A 227 -12.37 15.49 35.88
CA LEU A 227 -11.39 15.08 34.88
C LEU A 227 -10.31 14.18 35.49
N GLU A 228 -9.85 13.19 34.73
CA GLU A 228 -8.65 12.45 35.06
C GLU A 228 -7.39 13.31 34.85
N GLU A 229 -6.50 13.36 35.85
CA GLU A 229 -5.31 14.24 35.84
C GLU A 229 -4.39 14.01 34.63
N LYS A 230 -4.33 12.76 34.13
CA LYS A 230 -3.52 12.38 32.96
C LYS A 230 -4.01 13.02 31.67
N ASP A 231 -5.33 13.14 31.51
CA ASP A 231 -5.97 13.67 30.30
C ASP A 231 -6.39 15.14 30.45
N LYS A 232 -6.36 15.70 31.67
CA LYS A 232 -6.82 17.05 31.98
C LYS A 232 -6.25 18.12 31.03
N GLN A 233 -4.93 18.17 30.89
CA GLN A 233 -4.28 19.18 30.03
C GLN A 233 -4.71 19.02 28.56
N ARG A 234 -4.66 17.78 28.05
CA ARG A 234 -5.05 17.47 26.68
C ARG A 234 -6.51 17.83 26.38
N ILE A 235 -7.42 17.58 27.32
CA ILE A 235 -8.84 17.94 27.19
C ILE A 235 -8.99 19.47 27.12
N LEU A 236 -8.33 20.21 28.03
CA LEU A 236 -8.39 21.67 28.06
C LEU A 236 -7.78 22.32 26.81
N ASP A 237 -6.68 21.78 26.30
CA ASP A 237 -6.06 22.24 25.05
C ASP A 237 -7.00 22.04 23.85
N THR A 238 -7.66 20.87 23.79
CA THR A 238 -8.64 20.55 22.72
C THR A 238 -9.87 21.46 22.79
N VAL A 239 -10.41 21.69 23.99
CA VAL A 239 -11.53 22.62 24.21
C VAL A 239 -11.14 24.05 23.83
N THR A 240 -9.91 24.47 24.16
CA THR A 240 -9.40 25.79 23.80
C THR A 240 -9.28 25.95 22.29
N ALA A 241 -8.71 24.95 21.59
CA ALA A 241 -8.62 24.95 20.13
C ALA A 241 -10.00 24.98 19.46
N LEU A 242 -10.96 24.19 19.97
CA LEU A 242 -12.36 24.23 19.50
C LEU A 242 -12.99 25.61 19.70
N SER A 243 -12.81 26.22 20.87
CA SER A 243 -13.33 27.55 21.17
C SER A 243 -12.75 28.61 20.22
N GLN A 244 -11.45 28.54 19.93
CA GLN A 244 -10.78 29.43 18.98
C GLN A 244 -11.36 29.31 17.57
N GLU A 245 -11.57 28.11 17.06
CA GLU A 245 -12.19 27.90 15.73
C GLU A 245 -13.65 28.37 15.69
N LEU A 246 -14.43 28.11 16.73
CA LEU A 246 -15.80 28.64 16.84
C LEU A 246 -15.83 30.17 16.88
N ASN A 247 -14.86 30.80 17.56
CA ASN A 247 -14.73 32.25 17.61
C ASN A 247 -14.30 32.84 16.26
N ARG A 248 -13.37 32.19 15.55
CA ARG A 248 -12.98 32.56 14.18
C ARG A 248 -14.19 32.52 13.24
N LEU A 249 -15.01 31.47 13.31
CA LEU A 249 -16.26 31.40 12.54
C LEU A 249 -17.23 32.52 12.94
N ALA A 250 -17.37 32.82 14.23
CA ALA A 250 -18.23 33.92 14.69
C ALA A 250 -17.76 35.29 14.21
N GLN A 251 -16.45 35.50 14.10
CA GLN A 251 -15.85 36.72 13.53
C GLN A 251 -16.09 36.81 12.03
N SER A 252 -15.96 35.70 11.29
CA SER A 252 -16.22 35.67 9.84
C SER A 252 -17.66 36.03 9.44
N LEU A 253 -18.63 35.88 10.34
CA LEU A 253 -20.03 36.28 10.13
C LEU A 253 -20.33 37.74 10.49
N ARG A 254 -19.38 38.41 11.17
CA ARG A 254 -19.52 39.82 11.57
C ARG A 254 -18.82 40.77 10.59
N ALA A 255 -17.84 40.26 9.85
CA ALA A 255 -17.22 40.92 8.70
C ALA A 255 -18.16 40.89 7.50
#